data_AF-A0A8T7CY19-F1
#
_entry.id   AF-A0A8T7CY19-F1
#
_cell.length_a   1.000
_cell.length_b   1.000
_cell.length_c   1.000
_cell.angle_alpha   90.00
_cell.angle_beta   90.00
_cell.angle_gamma   90.00
#
_symmetry.space_group_name_H-M   'P 1'
#
loop_
_entity.id
_entity.type
_entity.pdbx_description
1 polymer ?
#
loop_
_entity_poly.entity_id
_entity_poly.type
_entity_poly.pdbx_seq_one_letter_code
_entity_poly.pdbx_strand_id
1 'polypeptide(L)' 'MNIKNDRGSWVIGGTTMIGVGVGLIFLKTSALIFVASILIGIGAGLVLAPFVSKN' A
#
# COMPACT_ATOMS: atom_id res chain seq x y z
N MET A 1 19.38 -5.17 -13.37
CA MET A 1 18.19 -5.41 -12.52
C MET A 1 18.69 -5.79 -11.13
N ASN A 2 18.51 -4.91 -10.14
CA ASN A 2 19.01 -5.09 -8.78
C ASN A 2 17.85 -5.55 -7.88
N ILE A 3 17.66 -6.88 -7.84
CA ILE A 3 16.46 -7.55 -7.29
C ILE A 3 16.21 -7.23 -5.81
N LYS A 4 17.20 -6.70 -5.06
CA LYS A 4 17.01 -6.23 -3.68
C LYS A 4 16.13 -4.99 -3.57
N ASN A 5 16.24 -4.07 -4.52
CA ASN A 5 15.44 -2.83 -4.52
C ASN A 5 14.01 -3.06 -5.06
N ASP A 6 13.85 -4.05 -5.94
CA ASP A 6 12.57 -4.35 -6.59
C ASP A 6 11.51 -4.87 -5.61
N ARG A 7 11.91 -5.62 -4.58
CA ARG A 7 10.95 -6.19 -3.60
C ARG A 7 10.28 -5.11 -2.74
N GLY A 8 11.04 -4.11 -2.30
CA GLY A 8 10.49 -3.00 -1.51
C GLY A 8 9.47 -2.18 -2.30
N SER A 9 9.81 -1.87 -3.56
CA SER A 9 8.90 -1.18 -4.49
C SER A 9 7.63 -2.00 -4.75
N TRP A 10 7.76 -3.31 -4.93
CA TRP A 10 6.62 -4.20 -5.15
C TRP A 10 5.69 -4.31 -3.94
N VAL A 11 6.24 -4.31 -2.72
CA VAL A 11 5.44 -4.29 -1.48
C VAL A 11 4.65 -3.00 -1.35
N ILE A 12 5.27 -1.85 -1.59
CA ILE A 12 4.58 -0.55 -1.54
C ILE A 12 3.47 -0.49 -2.61
N GLY A 13 3.76 -0.95 -3.82
CA GLY A 13 2.77 -1.04 -4.89
C GLY A 13 1.60 -1.96 -4.52
N GLY A 14 1.88 -3.14 -3.97
CA GLY A 14 0.88 -4.12 -3.56
C GLY A 14 -0.03 -3.62 -2.44
N THR A 15 0.53 -3.07 -1.36
CA THR A 15 -0.27 -2.55 -0.23
C THR A 15 -1.09 -1.32 -0.62
N THR A 16 -0.56 -0.46 -1.50
CA THR A 16 -1.31 0.68 -2.04
C THR A 16 -2.49 0.20 -2.89
N MET A 17 -2.28 -0.79 -3.75
CA MET A 17 -3.36 -1.36 -4.58
C MET A 17 -4.45 -2.03 -3.74
N ILE A 18 -4.08 -2.68 -2.64
CA ILE A 18 -5.03 -3.20 -1.64
C ILE A 18 -5.81 -2.05 -0.97
N GLY A 19 -5.12 -0.99 -0.53
CA GLY A 19 -5.75 0.18 0.10
C GLY A 19 -6.74 0.92 -0.82
N VAL A 20 -6.40 1.03 -2.11
CA VAL A 20 -7.28 1.56 -3.16
C VAL A 20 -8.46 0.62 -3.41
N GLY A 21 -8.22 -0.69 -3.53
CA GLY A 21 -9.27 -1.68 -3.76
C GLY A 21 -10.31 -1.71 -2.64
N VAL A 22 -9.86 -1.75 -1.38
CA VAL A 22 -10.73 -1.65 -0.20
C VAL A 22 -11.44 -0.30 -0.17
N GLY A 23 -10.73 0.78 -0.48
CA GLY A 23 -11.31 2.11 -0.53
C GLY A 23 -12.46 2.23 -1.53
N LEU A 24 -12.30 1.69 -2.75
CA LEU A 24 -13.31 1.79 -3.81
C LEU A 24 -14.64 1.16 -3.41
N ILE A 25 -14.62 0.15 -2.54
CA ILE A 25 -15.82 -0.45 -1.95
C ILE A 25 -16.51 0.54 -0.99
N PHE A 26 -15.72 1.26 -0.19
CA PHE A 26 -16.22 2.24 0.79
C PHE A 26 -16.56 3.62 0.19
N LEU A 27 -16.18 3.89 -1.06
CA LEU A 27 -16.49 5.13 -1.76
C LEU A 27 -18.00 5.40 -1.83
N LYS A 28 -18.81 4.34 -1.89
CA LYS A 28 -20.28 4.43 -1.89
C LYS A 28 -20.86 4.98 -0.57
N THR A 29 -20.11 4.85 0.53
CA THR A 29 -20.52 5.32 1.86
C THR A 29 -19.97 6.71 2.16
N SER A 30 -18.67 6.95 1.91
CA SER A 30 -18.03 8.22 2.23
C SER A 30 -16.64 8.33 1.61
N ALA A 31 -16.37 9.44 0.93
CA ALA A 31 -15.07 9.74 0.36
C ALA A 31 -13.93 9.83 1.40
N LEU A 32 -14.24 10.18 2.66
CA LEU A 32 -13.25 10.21 3.73
C LEU A 32 -12.70 8.83 4.09
N ILE A 33 -13.55 7.79 4.06
CA ILE A 33 -13.12 6.41 4.35
C ILE A 33 -12.25 5.86 3.21
N PHE A 34 -12.55 6.26 1.97
CA PHE A 34 -11.71 5.98 0.81
C PHE A 34 -10.29 6.56 0.96
N VAL A 35 -10.18 7.82 1.37
CA VAL A 35 -8.87 8.45 1.61
C VAL A 35 -8.14 7.77 2.78
N ALA A 36 -8.86 7.44 3.85
CA ALA A 36 -8.29 6.74 4.99
C ALA A 36 -7.72 5.36 4.62
N SER A 37 -8.41 4.57 3.80
CA SER A 37 -7.91 3.25 3.39
C SER A 37 -6.69 3.33 2.47
N ILE A 38 -6.62 4.34 1.61
CA ILE A 38 -5.43 4.60 0.78
C ILE A 38 -4.24 5.01 1.65
N LEU A 39 -4.45 5.92 2.61
CA LEU A 39 -3.41 6.35 3.55
C LEU A 39 -2.90 5.17 4.39
N ILE A 40 -3.79 4.28 4.85
CA ILE A 40 -3.41 3.06 5.57
C ILE A 40 -2.63 2.09 4.66
N GLY A 41 -3.05 1.90 3.41
CA GLY A 41 -2.36 1.03 2.45
C GLY A 41 -0.94 1.51 2.10
N ILE A 42 -0.77 2.82 1.91
CA ILE A 42 0.54 3.44 1.69
C ILE A 42 1.39 3.38 2.96
N GLY A 43 0.80 3.73 4.11
CA GLY A 43 1.49 3.70 5.41
C GLY A 43 2.00 2.31 5.77
N ALA A 44 1.16 1.28 5.60
CA ALA A 44 1.56 -0.11 5.81
C ALA A 44 2.68 -0.53 4.85
N GLY A 45 2.59 -0.15 3.58
CA GLY A 45 3.61 -0.42 2.56
C GLY A 45 4.96 0.19 2.89
N LEU A 46 4.96 1.44 3.35
CA LEU A 46 6.18 2.16 3.71
C LEU A 46 6.85 1.58 4.95
N VAL A 47 6.07 1.09 5.92
CA VAL A 47 6.58 0.41 7.12
C VAL A 47 7.12 -0.99 6.79
N LEU A 48 6.46 -1.72 5.88
CA LEU A 48 6.85 -3.09 5.49
C LEU A 48 8.01 -3.13 4.49
N ALA A 49 8.15 -2.12 3.64
CA ALA A 49 9.21 -2.04 2.62
C ALA A 49 10.64 -2.22 3.17
N PRO A 50 11.08 -1.54 4.25
CA PRO A 50 12.42 -1.74 4.80
C PRO A 50 12.61 -3.12 5.43
N PHE A 51 11.56 -3.75 5.95
CA PHE A 51 11.63 -5.12 6.47
C PHE A 51 11.85 -6.15 5.36
N VAL A 52 11.20 -5.98 4.20
CA VAL A 52 11.34 -6.89 3.06
C VAL A 52 12.63 -6.64 2.27
N SER A 53 13.09 -5.40 2.19
CA SER A 53 14.34 -5.04 1.50
C SER A 53 15.60 -5.53 2.23
N LYS A 54 15.53 -5.63 3.57
CA LYS A 54 16.66 -6.01 4.41
C LYS A 54 16.94 -7.53 4.44
N ASN A 55 16.02 -8.35 3.96
CA ASN A 55 16.10 -9.82 3.98
C ASN A 55 16.40 -10.43 2.60
#